data_AF-A0A9E5WHG4-F1
#
_entry.id   AF-A0A9E5WHG4-F1
#
_cell.length_a   1.000
_cell.length_b   1.000
_cell.length_c   1.000
_cell.angle_alpha   90.00
_cell.angle_beta   90.00
_cell.angle_gamma   90.00
#
_symmetry.space_group_name_H-M   'P 1'
#
loop_
_entity.id
_entity.type
_entity.pdbx_description
1 polymer ?
#
loop_
_entity_poly.entity_id
_entity_poly.type
_entity_poly.pdbx_seq_one_letter_code
_entity_poly.pdbx_strand_id
1 'polypeptide(L)'
;MHGYPPTVNHKAQTDFAVGVATEIAGKDMVIDDFPPFMEAEDFAYMLEARPGAYLSIGQGEGPTLHHPEYNFNDELSPIGASYFVKLVETAQPLVAG
;
A
#
# COMPACT_ATOMS: atom_id res chain seq x y z
N MET A 1 -23.27 0.36 16.26
CA MET A 1 -22.42 1.17 15.36
C MET A 1 -21.79 0.18 14.39
N HIS A 2 -22.09 0.27 13.09
CA HIS A 2 -21.38 -0.52 12.09
C HIS A 2 -20.07 0.22 11.80
N GLY A 3 -18.93 -0.41 12.07
CA GLY A 3 -17.62 0.11 11.65
C GLY A 3 -17.40 -0.09 10.16
N TYR A 4 -16.21 0.25 9.68
CA TYR A 4 -15.81 -0.05 8.30
C TYR A 4 -15.72 -1.57 8.08
N PRO A 5 -16.01 -2.07 6.86
CA PRO A 5 -15.71 -3.45 6.50
C PRO A 5 -14.19 -3.69 6.61
N PRO A 6 -13.75 -4.96 6.69
CA PRO A 6 -12.32 -5.26 6.71
C PRO A 6 -11.67 -4.84 5.38
N THR A 7 -10.51 -4.21 5.46
CA THR A 7 -9.68 -3.87 4.28
C THR A 7 -9.02 -5.14 3.73
N VAL A 8 -9.66 -5.76 2.75
CA VAL A 8 -9.18 -7.02 2.14
C VAL A 8 -8.69 -6.76 0.72
N ASN A 9 -7.37 -6.90 0.53
CA ASN A 9 -6.77 -6.78 -0.79
C ASN A 9 -7.13 -7.94 -1.71
N HIS A 10 -7.19 -7.66 -3.01
CA HIS A 10 -7.41 -8.68 -4.03
C HIS A 10 -6.08 -9.25 -4.50
N LYS A 11 -5.92 -10.57 -4.45
CA LYS A 11 -4.63 -11.25 -4.68
C LYS A 11 -3.90 -10.78 -5.94
N ALA A 12 -4.57 -10.75 -7.10
CA ALA A 12 -3.93 -10.39 -8.37
C ALA A 12 -3.40 -8.94 -8.36
N GLN A 13 -4.13 -8.03 -7.72
CA GLN A 13 -3.73 -6.63 -7.59
C GLN A 13 -2.63 -6.47 -6.56
N THR A 14 -2.64 -7.26 -5.48
CA THR A 14 -1.53 -7.32 -4.52
C THR A 14 -0.26 -7.83 -5.17
N ASP A 15 -0.32 -8.95 -5.90
CA ASP A 15 0.85 -9.52 -6.57
C ASP A 15 1.47 -8.51 -7.55
N PHE A 16 0.63 -7.78 -8.30
CA PHE A 16 1.08 -6.71 -9.19
C PHE A 16 1.72 -5.54 -8.44
N ALA A 17 1.05 -5.04 -7.39
CA ALA A 17 1.54 -3.94 -6.57
C ALA A 17 2.86 -4.28 -5.86
N VAL A 18 3.00 -5.51 -5.36
CA VAL A 18 4.25 -6.05 -4.78
C VAL A 18 5.36 -6.10 -5.82
N GLY A 19 5.07 -6.51 -7.06
CA GLY A 19 6.04 -6.48 -8.16
C GLY A 19 6.59 -5.08 -8.41
N VAL A 20 5.69 -4.08 -8.52
CA VAL A 20 6.08 -2.67 -8.67
C VAL A 20 6.90 -2.17 -7.48
N ALA A 21 6.46 -2.46 -6.25
CA ALA A 21 7.21 -2.09 -5.05
C ALA A 21 8.61 -2.72 -5.03
N THR A 22 8.73 -3.97 -5.47
CA THR A 22 10.00 -4.70 -5.55
C THR A 22 10.98 -4.06 -6.54
N GLU A 23 10.51 -3.52 -7.67
CA GLU A 23 11.36 -2.80 -8.61
C GLU A 23 11.93 -1.49 -8.03
N ILE A 24 11.18 -0.83 -7.14
CA ILE A 24 11.59 0.44 -6.53
C ILE A 24 12.48 0.21 -5.30
N ALA A 25 12.04 -0.63 -4.37
CA ALA A 25 12.68 -0.80 -3.06
C ALA A 25 13.67 -1.96 -3.00
N GLY A 26 13.61 -2.89 -3.96
CA GLY A 26 14.34 -4.15 -3.93
C GLY A 26 13.61 -5.23 -3.12
N LYS A 27 13.84 -6.49 -3.48
CA LYS A 27 13.13 -7.65 -2.92
C LYS A 27 13.26 -7.75 -1.39
N ASP A 28 14.43 -7.44 -0.86
CA ASP A 28 14.71 -7.55 0.57
C ASP A 28 13.98 -6.49 1.41
N MET A 29 13.41 -5.47 0.77
CA MET A 29 12.70 -4.36 1.41
C MET A 29 11.17 -4.47 1.27
N VAL A 30 10.65 -5.57 0.72
CA VAL A 30 9.22 -5.79 0.52
C VAL A 30 8.77 -7.01 1.32
N ILE A 31 7.69 -6.84 2.10
CA ILE A 31 7.02 -7.92 2.83
C ILE A 31 5.69 -8.18 2.14
N ASP A 32 5.56 -9.30 1.45
CA ASP A 32 4.39 -9.68 0.66
C ASP A 32 3.38 -10.56 1.42
N ASP A 33 3.74 -11.03 2.61
CA ASP A 33 2.89 -11.79 3.54
C ASP A 33 2.87 -11.13 4.93
N PHE A 34 2.55 -9.84 4.96
CA PHE A 34 2.44 -9.10 6.22
C PHE A 34 1.17 -9.53 6.99
N PRO A 35 1.25 -9.82 8.29
CA PRO A 35 0.10 -10.30 9.05
C PRO A 35 -1.00 -9.22 9.13
N PRO A 36 -2.29 -9.62 9.12
CA PRO A 36 -3.39 -8.70 9.36
C PRO A 36 -3.24 -8.00 10.72
N PHE A 37 -3.66 -6.73 10.80
CA PHE A 37 -3.65 -5.96 12.03
C PHE A 37 -4.99 -5.22 12.22
N MET A 38 -5.21 -4.71 13.44
CA MET A 38 -6.52 -4.25 13.91
C MET A 38 -6.89 -2.83 13.46
N GLU A 39 -6.10 -2.19 12.60
CA GLU A 39 -6.40 -0.85 12.10
C GLU A 39 -7.61 -0.90 11.17
N ALA A 40 -8.55 0.03 11.38
CA ALA A 40 -9.70 0.19 10.51
C ALA A 40 -9.41 1.28 9.48
N GLU A 41 -9.65 0.98 8.20
CA GLU A 41 -9.35 1.88 7.09
C GLU A 41 -10.54 1.94 6.13
N ASP A 42 -10.96 3.14 5.75
CA ASP A 42 -12.16 3.33 4.94
C ASP A 42 -11.95 2.99 3.45
N PHE A 43 -10.69 2.83 3.03
CA PHE A 43 -10.31 2.26 1.75
C PHE A 43 -10.91 0.86 1.51
N ALA A 44 -11.34 0.17 2.57
CA ALA A 44 -12.13 -1.05 2.46
C ALA A 44 -13.34 -0.91 1.51
N TYR A 45 -14.04 0.24 1.51
CA TYR A 45 -15.15 0.48 0.59
C TYR A 45 -14.70 0.59 -0.88
N MET A 46 -13.50 1.10 -1.13
CA MET A 46 -12.92 1.15 -2.48
C MET A 46 -12.61 -0.26 -2.98
N LEU A 47 -12.12 -1.13 -2.09
CA LEU A 47 -11.85 -2.54 -2.39
C LEU A 47 -13.14 -3.34 -2.58
N GLU A 48 -14.23 -3.06 -1.85
CA GLU A 48 -15.53 -3.68 -2.13
C GLU A 48 -16.08 -3.32 -3.52
N ALA A 49 -15.80 -2.10 -3.99
CA ALA A 49 -16.29 -1.62 -5.28
C ALA A 49 -15.45 -2.13 -6.47
N ARG A 50 -14.15 -2.29 -6.31
CA ARG A 50 -13.22 -2.64 -7.40
C ARG A 50 -12.05 -3.47 -6.90
N PRO A 51 -11.58 -4.47 -7.69
CA PRO A 51 -10.34 -5.16 -7.39
C PRO A 51 -9.18 -4.17 -7.26
N GLY A 52 -8.48 -4.25 -6.13
CA GLY A 52 -7.42 -3.31 -5.77
C GLY A 52 -6.51 -3.84 -4.66
N ALA A 53 -5.51 -3.04 -4.33
CA ALA A 53 -4.58 -3.30 -3.24
C ALA A 53 -4.29 -2.00 -2.48
N TYR A 54 -4.25 -2.11 -1.16
CA TYR A 54 -3.81 -1.11 -0.21
C TYR A 54 -2.51 -1.61 0.43
N LEU A 55 -1.45 -0.82 0.34
CA LEU A 55 -0.13 -1.16 0.86
C LEU A 55 0.31 -0.15 1.92
N SER A 56 1.10 -0.60 2.88
CA SER A 56 1.78 0.25 3.84
C SER A 56 3.23 0.48 3.42
N ILE A 57 3.78 1.66 3.72
CA ILE A 57 5.20 1.96 3.60
C ILE A 57 5.85 1.95 4.98
N GLY A 58 6.94 1.19 5.12
CA GLY A 58 7.67 1.10 6.38
C GLY A 58 8.41 2.41 6.67
N GLN A 59 8.09 3.05 7.80
CA GLN A 59 8.68 4.34 8.22
C GLN A 59 9.96 4.24 9.05
N GLY A 60 10.43 3.02 9.32
CA GLY A 60 11.53 2.75 10.25
C GLY A 60 11.06 2.68 11.70
N GLU A 61 12.02 2.74 12.63
CA GLU A 61 11.74 2.71 14.06
C GLU A 61 11.27 4.07 14.57
N GLY A 62 10.23 4.10 15.40
CA GLY A 62 9.75 5.33 16.00
C GLY A 62 8.29 5.23 16.48
N PRO A 63 7.75 6.35 16.98
CA PRO A 63 6.33 6.43 17.32
C PRO A 63 5.44 6.12 16.11
N THR A 64 4.37 5.37 16.32
CA THR A 64 3.41 5.03 15.27
C THR A 64 2.42 6.17 15.01
N LEU A 65 1.59 6.02 13.96
CA LEU A 65 0.46 6.91 13.72
C LEU A 65 -0.37 7.11 15.00
N HIS A 66 -0.93 8.31 15.15
CA HIS A 66 -1.66 8.81 16.32
C HIS A 66 -0.85 9.09 17.59
N HIS A 67 0.46 8.85 17.60
CA HIS A 67 1.31 9.28 18.71
C HIS A 67 1.64 10.80 18.60
N PRO A 68 1.62 11.58 19.70
CA PRO A 68 1.91 13.04 19.64
C PRO A 68 3.32 13.38 19.14
N GLU A 69 4.26 12.47 19.32
CA GLU A 69 5.65 12.60 18.85
C GLU A 69 5.87 11.98 17.46
N TYR A 70 4.80 11.55 16.78
CA TYR A 70 4.90 11.06 15.42
C TYR A 70 5.53 12.13 14.52
N ASN A 71 6.62 11.76 13.86
CA ASN A 71 7.28 12.58 12.85
C ASN A 71 7.50 11.72 11.60
N PHE A 72 6.91 12.13 10.49
CA PHE A 72 7.03 11.38 9.24
C PHE A 72 8.48 11.37 8.76
N ASN A 73 8.96 10.21 8.30
CA ASN A 73 10.27 10.10 7.70
C ASN A 73 10.24 10.65 6.26
N ASP A 74 10.66 11.90 6.09
CA ASP A 74 10.67 12.60 4.80
C ASP A 74 11.51 11.90 3.73
N GLU A 75 12.49 11.07 4.11
CA GLU A 75 13.31 10.28 3.19
C GLU A 75 12.48 9.25 2.40
N LEU A 76 11.28 8.91 2.90
CA LEU A 76 10.34 8.03 2.19
C LEU A 76 9.59 8.71 1.05
N SER A 77 9.51 10.04 1.03
CA SER A 77 8.78 10.79 0.02
C SER A 77 9.18 10.40 -1.42
N PRO A 78 10.48 10.35 -1.79
CA PRO A 78 10.87 9.90 -3.13
C PRO A 78 10.47 8.44 -3.40
N ILE A 79 10.53 7.54 -2.43
CA ILE A 79 10.16 6.12 -2.60
C ILE A 79 8.66 6.01 -2.91
N GLY A 80 7.81 6.66 -2.10
CA GLY A 80 6.36 6.66 -2.29
C GLY A 80 5.95 7.29 -3.62
N ALA A 81 6.57 8.42 -3.99
CA ALA A 81 6.32 9.06 -5.28
C ALA A 81 6.73 8.16 -6.46
N SER A 82 7.93 7.55 -6.40
CA SER A 82 8.41 6.62 -7.43
C SER A 82 7.51 5.40 -7.57
N TYR A 83 6.98 4.87 -6.46
CA TYR A 83 6.03 3.76 -6.48
C TYR A 83 4.76 4.11 -7.29
N PHE A 84 4.10 5.24 -7.01
CA PHE A 84 2.90 5.62 -7.75
C PHE A 84 3.18 5.94 -9.23
N VAL A 85 4.31 6.57 -9.55
CA VAL A 85 4.72 6.80 -10.94
C VAL A 85 4.90 5.47 -11.66
N LYS A 86 5.70 4.56 -11.11
CA LYS A 86 5.95 3.24 -11.71
C LYS A 86 4.67 2.41 -11.83
N LEU A 87 3.79 2.46 -10.83
CA LEU A 87 2.50 1.78 -10.86
C LEU A 87 1.68 2.20 -12.08
N VAL A 88 1.57 3.50 -12.33
CA VAL A 88 0.84 4.04 -13.47
C VAL A 88 1.54 3.70 -14.80
N GLU A 89 2.86 3.89 -14.89
CA GLU A 89 3.65 3.52 -16.08
C GLU A 89 3.50 2.04 -16.45
N THR A 90 3.43 1.16 -15.46
CA THR A 90 3.35 -0.29 -15.68
C THR A 90 1.92 -0.72 -16.02
N ALA A 91 0.91 -0.08 -15.43
CA ALA A 91 -0.49 -0.42 -15.64
C ALA A 91 -1.09 0.21 -16.90
N GLN A 92 -0.51 1.29 -17.43
CA GLN A 92 -1.08 2.08 -18.52
C GLN A 92 -0.24 2.03 -19.81
N PRO A 93 -0.87 2.19 -20.98
CA PRO A 93 -2.31 2.32 -21.18
C PRO A 93 -3.03 1.01 -20.85
N LEU A 94 -4.23 1.11 -20.29
CA LEU A 94 -5.11 -0.06 -20.24
C LEU A 94 -5.34 -0.53 -21.68
N VAL A 95 -5.04 -1.79 -21.95
CA VAL A 95 -5.54 -2.43 -23.17
C VAL A 95 -7.06 -2.36 -23.04
N ALA A 96 -7.72 -1.69 -23.99
CA ALA A 96 -9.17 -1.60 -24.00
C ALA A 96 -9.76 -3.01 -23.91
N GLY A 97 -10.55 -3.26 -22.87
CA GLY A 97 -11.33 -4.49 -22.70
C GLY A 97 -12.49 -4.57 -23.67
#